data_AF-A0AAW6E8F8-F1
#
_entry.id   AF-A0AAW6E8F8-F1
#
_cell.length_a   1.000
_cell.length_b   1.000
_cell.length_c   1.000
_cell.angle_alpha   90.00
_cell.angle_beta   90.00
_cell.angle_gamma   90.00
#
_symmetry.space_group_name_H-M   'P 1'
#
loop_
_entity.id
_entity.type
_entity.pdbx_description
1 polymer ?
#
loop_
_entity_poly.entity_id
_entity_poly.type
_entity_poly.pdbx_seq_one_letter_code
_entity_poly.pdbx_strand_id
1 'polypeptide(L)'
;MKKSIVKRIGSLLTVLLLTASIFSNGLVAFAADTKHTQSKVLDWSYNFEGSGLKNAYDPLTGGNTNDAFRYKWAQEFYFWNDESGNNCYCVQLGTEHDNNIVMSSSTFDDEGIKKYYKDVDQRKNLKVATIFAYKGKTKYGYNADTERVASQAMIWTVSGGFFDSSSENLSSDENTILNRIYAPSSADHKNLVDCYKKMKGDILNYYKIPAGATTAVRTAPTYELKYNTSTKKYEGTIKADSSISQFDFSKVDGVTFKKDGSNIKVSANENIKAGTKTVTLTKARAKNSGKIEECVPLFYKGKNDSGSQAKVGYMSGKDPVQAYIKLKIDMPTGNADLEKNFIDFFGNEE
;
A
#
# COMPACT_ATOMS: atom_id res chain seq x y z
N MET A 1 -46.38 22.29 -38.26
CA MET A 1 -45.48 22.79 -37.20
C MET A 1 -45.57 21.86 -36.00
N LYS A 2 -44.45 21.59 -35.32
CA LYS A 2 -44.20 20.63 -34.22
C LYS A 2 -43.83 19.19 -34.60
N LYS A 3 -42.59 19.06 -35.08
CA LYS A 3 -41.76 17.86 -34.99
C LYS A 3 -41.15 17.73 -33.58
N SER A 4 -41.05 16.49 -33.10
CA SER A 4 -39.96 15.91 -32.31
C SER A 4 -39.50 16.54 -30.99
N ILE A 5 -40.12 16.20 -29.85
CA ILE A 5 -39.48 16.30 -28.51
C ILE A 5 -39.97 15.19 -27.56
N VAL A 6 -39.98 13.91 -27.96
CA VAL A 6 -40.27 12.82 -26.99
C VAL A 6 -39.36 11.58 -27.10
N LYS A 7 -38.49 11.47 -28.11
CA LYS A 7 -37.60 10.28 -28.28
C LYS A 7 -36.14 10.45 -27.83
N ARG A 8 -35.81 11.43 -26.98
CA ARG A 8 -34.42 11.67 -26.51
C ARG A 8 -34.22 11.78 -25.00
N ILE A 9 -35.15 11.28 -24.19
CA ILE A 9 -35.01 11.28 -22.72
C ILE A 9 -34.75 9.86 -22.16
N GLY A 10 -35.04 8.81 -22.93
CA GLY A 10 -34.88 7.42 -22.51
C GLY A 10 -33.47 6.80 -22.64
N SER A 11 -32.46 7.54 -23.14
CA SER A 11 -31.09 7.01 -23.31
C SER A 11 -30.01 7.75 -22.53
N LEU A 12 -30.35 8.78 -21.75
CA LEU A 12 -29.37 9.44 -20.87
C LEU A 12 -29.27 8.78 -19.48
N LEU A 13 -30.30 8.07 -19.00
CA LEU A 13 -30.24 7.39 -17.71
C LEU A 13 -29.49 6.04 -17.76
N THR A 14 -29.47 5.36 -18.91
CA THR A 14 -28.80 4.05 -19.04
C THR A 14 -27.28 4.18 -19.27
N VAL A 15 -26.81 5.34 -19.72
CA VAL A 15 -25.37 5.61 -19.92
C VAL A 15 -24.69 6.11 -18.63
N LEU A 16 -25.44 6.61 -17.66
CA LEU A 16 -24.89 6.98 -16.35
C LEU A 16 -24.62 5.76 -15.44
N LEU A 17 -25.21 4.60 -15.74
CA LEU A 17 -25.01 3.36 -14.96
C LEU A 17 -23.77 2.54 -15.40
N LEU A 18 -23.14 2.90 -16.53
CA LEU A 18 -21.96 2.19 -17.07
C LEU A 18 -20.64 2.97 -16.92
N THR A 19 -20.64 4.13 -16.27
CA THR A 19 -19.43 4.85 -15.83
C THR A 19 -19.27 4.87 -14.31
N ALA A 20 -20.13 4.18 -13.56
CA ALA A 20 -20.01 3.99 -12.11
C ALA A 20 -19.22 2.73 -11.71
N SER A 21 -18.53 2.07 -12.64
CA SER A 21 -17.74 0.85 -12.37
C SER A 21 -16.23 1.09 -12.27
N ILE A 22 -15.80 2.27 -11.83
CA ILE A 22 -14.40 2.53 -11.45
C ILE A 22 -14.31 3.47 -10.24
N PHE A 23 -15.05 3.17 -9.18
CA PHE A 23 -14.60 3.42 -7.82
C PHE A 23 -15.19 2.30 -6.96
N SER A 24 -14.60 1.11 -7.05
CA SER A 24 -14.65 0.20 -5.90
C SER A 24 -13.75 0.77 -4.79
N ASN A 25 -14.00 2.00 -4.36
CA ASN A 25 -13.73 2.35 -2.98
C ASN A 25 -14.80 1.55 -2.24
N GLY A 26 -14.46 0.30 -1.90
CA GLY A 26 -15.31 -0.52 -1.06
C GLY A 26 -15.78 0.36 0.09
N LEU A 27 -17.06 0.25 0.44
CA LEU A 27 -17.60 0.83 1.67
C LEU A 27 -16.54 0.64 2.74
N VAL A 28 -15.87 1.72 3.14
CA VAL A 28 -14.91 1.67 4.24
C VAL A 28 -15.82 1.48 5.44
N ALA A 29 -16.00 0.22 5.85
CA ALA A 29 -16.66 -0.07 7.10
C ALA A 29 -15.86 0.69 8.16
N PHE A 30 -16.48 1.63 8.87
CA PHE A 30 -15.79 2.24 10.00
C PHE A 30 -15.48 1.11 10.98
N ALA A 31 -14.20 0.97 11.37
CA ALA A 31 -13.87 0.05 12.43
C ALA A 31 -14.63 0.50 13.69
N ALA A 32 -15.47 -0.39 14.20
CA ALA A 32 -16.26 -0.13 15.38
C ALA A 32 -15.36 0.25 16.55
N ASP A 33 -15.87 1.08 17.45
CA ASP A 33 -15.22 1.30 18.72
C ASP A 33 -14.99 -0.05 19.42
N THR A 34 -13.79 -0.27 19.95
CA THR A 34 -13.37 -1.58 20.47
C THR A 34 -12.54 -1.41 21.74
N LYS A 35 -12.65 -2.36 22.68
CA LYS A 35 -11.63 -2.49 23.73
C LYS A 35 -10.41 -3.18 23.19
N HIS A 36 -9.25 -2.86 23.75
CA HIS A 36 -8.02 -3.56 23.46
C HIS A 36 -7.60 -4.35 24.70
N THR A 37 -7.12 -5.57 24.51
CA THR A 37 -6.64 -6.42 25.60
C THR A 37 -5.12 -6.47 25.56
N GLN A 38 -4.47 -6.18 26.68
CA GLN A 38 -3.02 -6.32 26.82
C GLN A 38 -2.59 -7.77 27.00
N SER A 39 -1.49 -8.12 26.32
CA SER A 39 -0.78 -9.39 26.44
C SER A 39 0.72 -9.14 26.49
N LYS A 40 1.49 -10.19 26.75
CA LYS A 40 2.96 -10.11 26.91
C LYS A 40 3.68 -11.13 26.04
N VAL A 41 4.86 -10.74 25.57
CA VAL A 41 5.85 -11.62 24.96
C VAL A 41 6.84 -12.00 26.06
N LEU A 42 6.87 -13.29 26.40
CA LEU A 42 7.72 -13.80 27.48
C LEU A 42 9.20 -13.65 27.11
N ASP A 43 10.05 -13.39 28.11
CA ASP A 43 11.52 -13.29 27.98
C ASP A 43 12.04 -12.13 27.11
N TRP A 44 11.15 -11.27 26.60
CA TRP A 44 11.50 -10.00 25.97
C TRP A 44 11.23 -8.84 26.92
N SER A 45 12.11 -7.84 26.91
CA SER A 45 11.97 -6.63 27.74
C SER A 45 12.56 -5.41 27.02
N TYR A 46 12.43 -4.24 27.63
CA TYR A 46 13.12 -3.04 27.16
C TYR A 46 13.49 -2.12 28.32
N ASN A 47 14.60 -1.39 28.16
CA ASN A 47 14.96 -0.32 29.08
C ASN A 47 15.56 0.87 28.31
N PHE A 48 14.78 1.94 28.20
CA PHE A 48 15.20 3.18 27.54
C PHE A 48 15.83 4.20 28.50
N GLU A 49 16.03 3.86 29.77
CA GLU A 49 16.71 4.74 30.73
C GLU A 49 18.14 5.06 30.29
N GLY A 50 18.45 6.35 30.25
CA GLY A 50 19.76 6.83 29.80
C GLY A 50 20.07 6.48 28.34
N SER A 51 19.06 6.27 27.48
CA SER A 51 19.24 5.96 26.05
C SER A 51 20.00 7.04 25.29
N GLY A 52 19.89 8.31 25.72
CA GLY A 52 20.43 9.46 24.99
C GLY A 52 19.57 9.86 23.78
N LEU A 53 18.43 9.21 23.56
CA LEU A 53 17.48 9.59 22.53
C LEU A 53 16.92 10.99 22.79
N LYS A 54 16.69 11.75 21.71
CA LYS A 54 15.95 13.01 21.76
C LYS A 54 14.50 12.79 22.20
N ASN A 55 13.83 13.86 22.64
CA ASN A 55 12.42 13.82 23.01
C ASN A 55 11.56 13.26 21.85
N ALA A 56 10.77 12.24 22.15
CA ALA A 56 9.92 11.56 21.18
C ALA A 56 8.64 12.35 20.93
N TYR A 57 8.11 12.27 19.72
CA TYR A 57 6.81 12.81 19.40
C TYR A 57 5.68 12.05 20.11
N ASP A 58 4.77 12.77 20.76
CA ASP A 58 3.53 12.24 21.32
C ASP A 58 2.34 12.67 20.44
N PRO A 59 1.58 11.72 19.85
CA PRO A 59 0.49 12.06 18.94
C PRO A 59 -0.71 12.74 19.61
N LEU A 60 -0.95 12.53 20.91
CA LEU A 60 -2.11 13.11 21.60
C LEU A 60 -1.85 14.54 22.09
N THR A 61 -0.60 14.87 22.42
CA THR A 61 -0.21 16.25 22.77
C THR A 61 0.25 17.06 21.55
N GLY A 62 0.73 16.38 20.51
CA GLY A 62 1.30 16.97 19.30
C GLY A 62 2.68 17.60 19.50
N GLY A 63 3.32 17.40 20.65
CA GLY A 63 4.65 17.90 21.00
C GLY A 63 5.67 16.79 21.22
N ASN A 64 6.94 17.17 21.39
CA ASN A 64 8.02 16.25 21.70
C ASN A 64 8.25 16.20 23.21
N THR A 65 8.01 15.05 23.84
CA THR A 65 8.11 14.85 25.29
C THR A 65 9.23 13.88 25.64
N ASN A 66 9.65 13.94 26.90
CA ASN A 66 10.73 13.11 27.43
C ASN A 66 10.20 11.87 28.17
N ASP A 67 8.89 11.81 28.41
CA ASP A 67 8.23 10.83 29.29
C ASP A 67 8.23 9.40 28.73
N ALA A 68 8.45 9.28 27.42
CA ALA A 68 8.34 8.05 26.66
C ALA A 68 9.65 7.23 26.63
N PHE A 69 10.70 7.77 26.00
CA PHE A 69 11.92 7.02 25.62
C PHE A 69 13.17 7.36 26.44
N ARG A 70 13.01 8.05 27.57
CA ARG A 70 14.11 8.31 28.51
C ARG A 70 13.92 7.70 29.88
N TYR A 71 12.69 7.32 30.24
CA TYR A 71 12.36 6.85 31.60
C TYR A 71 11.55 5.55 31.64
N LYS A 72 11.10 5.04 30.49
CA LYS A 72 10.31 3.80 30.47
C LYS A 72 11.20 2.58 30.29
N TRP A 73 10.96 1.63 31.17
CA TRP A 73 11.45 0.27 31.11
C TRP A 73 10.31 -0.67 31.47
N ALA A 74 10.41 -1.92 31.02
CA ALA A 74 9.49 -2.98 31.40
C ALA A 74 10.24 -4.31 31.38
N GLN A 75 9.98 -5.16 32.38
CA GLN A 75 10.54 -6.53 32.44
C GLN A 75 9.89 -7.47 31.43
N GLU A 76 8.75 -7.07 30.87
CA GLU A 76 8.00 -7.82 29.89
C GLU A 76 7.69 -6.91 28.69
N PHE A 77 7.67 -7.50 27.50
CA PHE A 77 7.34 -6.77 26.29
C PHE A 77 5.83 -6.90 26.01
N TYR A 78 5.11 -5.79 26.01
CA TYR A 78 3.65 -5.81 25.85
C TYR A 78 3.21 -5.64 24.40
N PHE A 79 2.08 -6.28 24.07
CA PHE A 79 1.33 -6.07 22.84
C PHE A 79 -0.17 -6.11 23.14
N TRP A 80 -1.00 -5.73 22.17
CA TRP A 80 -2.43 -5.66 22.36
C TRP A 80 -3.19 -6.31 21.22
N ASN A 81 -4.41 -6.74 21.50
CA ASN A 81 -5.36 -7.17 20.48
C ASN A 81 -6.67 -6.40 20.61
N ASP A 82 -7.31 -6.10 19.48
CA ASP A 82 -8.70 -5.65 19.47
C ASP A 82 -9.66 -6.82 19.78
N GLU A 83 -10.96 -6.55 19.90
CA GLU A 83 -11.97 -7.57 20.19
C GLU A 83 -12.12 -8.61 19.06
N SER A 84 -11.63 -8.31 17.86
CA SER A 84 -11.57 -9.25 16.73
C SER A 84 -10.30 -10.10 16.72
N GLY A 85 -9.39 -9.91 17.69
CA GLY A 85 -8.12 -10.61 17.79
C GLY A 85 -7.01 -10.03 16.90
N ASN A 86 -7.23 -8.91 16.21
CA ASN A 86 -6.19 -8.28 15.40
C ASN A 86 -5.12 -7.65 16.29
N ASN A 87 -3.85 -7.74 15.89
CA ASN A 87 -2.76 -7.18 16.67
C ASN A 87 -2.77 -5.64 16.58
N CYS A 88 -2.57 -4.98 17.72
CA CYS A 88 -2.45 -3.54 17.86
C CYS A 88 -1.11 -3.18 18.53
N TYR A 89 -0.52 -2.07 18.09
CA TYR A 89 0.81 -1.63 18.49
C TYR A 89 0.77 -0.25 19.11
N CYS A 90 1.46 -0.06 20.23
CA CYS A 90 1.58 1.20 20.94
C CYS A 90 2.25 2.26 20.06
N VAL A 91 1.67 3.46 20.01
CA VAL A 91 2.30 4.65 19.41
C VAL A 91 2.63 5.74 20.42
N GLN A 92 2.21 5.56 21.67
CA GLN A 92 2.35 6.51 22.76
C GLN A 92 3.04 5.83 23.95
N LEU A 93 4.30 5.40 23.74
CA LEU A 93 5.12 4.87 24.83
C LEU A 93 5.18 5.94 25.93
N GLY A 94 5.04 5.58 27.19
CA GLY A 94 4.90 6.57 28.27
C GLY A 94 3.56 6.49 28.99
N THR A 95 2.50 6.25 28.23
CA THR A 95 1.12 6.19 28.71
C THR A 95 0.73 4.76 29.05
N GLU A 96 0.01 4.59 30.16
CA GLU A 96 -0.54 3.29 30.56
C GLU A 96 -1.75 2.90 29.72
N HIS A 97 -1.95 1.60 29.57
CA HIS A 97 -3.12 1.06 28.92
C HIS A 97 -4.12 0.57 29.96
N ASP A 98 -5.40 0.93 29.76
CA ASP A 98 -6.53 0.40 30.53
C ASP A 98 -7.40 -0.50 29.63
N ASN A 99 -7.56 -1.76 30.02
CA ASN A 99 -8.37 -2.78 29.32
C ASN A 99 -9.88 -2.44 29.34
N ASN A 100 -10.34 -1.58 30.25
CA ASN A 100 -11.76 -1.21 30.36
C ASN A 100 -12.15 -0.06 29.44
N ILE A 101 -11.16 0.67 28.92
CA ILE A 101 -11.38 1.80 28.04
C ILE A 101 -11.67 1.34 26.61
N VAL A 102 -12.78 1.86 26.09
CA VAL A 102 -13.16 1.71 24.69
C VAL A 102 -12.35 2.69 23.85
N MET A 103 -11.76 2.20 22.77
CA MET A 103 -10.96 2.98 21.82
C MET A 103 -11.80 3.34 20.59
N SER A 104 -11.69 4.58 20.13
CA SER A 104 -12.21 5.02 18.84
C SER A 104 -11.12 5.04 17.79
N SER A 105 -11.49 4.65 16.58
CA SER A 105 -10.58 4.53 15.45
C SER A 105 -10.67 5.69 14.47
N SER A 106 -9.61 5.92 13.70
CA SER A 106 -9.61 6.78 12.51
C SER A 106 -8.69 6.15 11.46
N THR A 107 -9.06 6.25 10.19
CA THR A 107 -8.19 5.80 9.11
C THR A 107 -7.08 6.82 8.87
N PHE A 108 -5.96 6.37 8.29
CA PHE A 108 -4.87 7.28 7.93
C PHE A 108 -5.18 8.17 6.71
N ASP A 109 -6.31 7.93 6.03
CA ASP A 109 -6.80 8.75 4.91
C ASP A 109 -7.83 9.80 5.36
N ASP A 110 -8.32 9.72 6.60
CA ASP A 110 -9.23 10.71 7.18
C ASP A 110 -8.49 12.00 7.53
N GLU A 111 -9.07 13.17 7.27
CA GLU A 111 -8.47 14.46 7.68
C GLU A 111 -8.20 14.55 9.20
N GLY A 112 -8.99 13.84 10.01
CA GLY A 112 -8.85 13.81 11.48
C GLY A 112 -7.49 13.31 11.97
N ILE A 113 -6.83 12.39 11.23
CA ILE A 113 -5.52 11.87 11.64
C ILE A 113 -4.44 12.94 11.64
N LYS A 114 -4.60 14.02 10.83
CA LYS A 114 -3.64 15.12 10.74
C LYS A 114 -3.52 15.89 12.05
N LYS A 115 -4.53 15.82 12.91
CA LYS A 115 -4.48 16.36 14.28
C LYS A 115 -3.41 15.65 15.12
N TYR A 116 -3.30 14.33 14.96
CA TYR A 116 -2.42 13.45 15.74
C TYR A 116 -1.02 13.31 15.14
N TYR A 117 -0.91 13.34 13.82
CA TYR A 117 0.38 13.35 13.12
C TYR A 117 0.32 14.41 12.05
N LYS A 118 0.89 15.59 12.35
CA LYS A 118 0.91 16.73 11.42
C LYS A 118 1.89 16.48 10.27
N ASP A 119 3.07 15.97 10.60
CA ASP A 119 4.11 15.65 9.62
C ASP A 119 3.62 14.60 8.62
N VAL A 120 3.77 14.90 7.34
CA VAL A 120 3.22 14.09 6.25
C VAL A 120 4.00 12.79 6.12
N ASP A 121 5.32 12.84 6.22
CA ASP A 121 6.18 11.68 6.02
C ASP A 121 6.10 10.71 7.20
N GLN A 122 6.08 11.22 8.43
CA GLN A 122 5.85 10.43 9.63
C GLN A 122 4.51 9.70 9.57
N ARG A 123 3.43 10.42 9.23
CA ARG A 123 2.09 9.84 9.09
C ARG A 123 2.05 8.76 8.01
N LYS A 124 2.65 9.03 6.84
CA LYS A 124 2.72 8.11 5.72
C LYS A 124 3.55 6.86 6.08
N ASN A 125 4.70 7.03 6.71
CA ASN A 125 5.54 5.93 7.16
C ASN A 125 4.84 5.10 8.24
N LEU A 126 4.05 5.72 9.13
CA LEU A 126 3.32 5.00 10.17
C LEU A 126 2.18 4.17 9.59
N LYS A 127 1.44 4.72 8.61
CA LYS A 127 0.45 3.98 7.82
C LYS A 127 1.09 2.71 7.23
N VAL A 128 2.22 2.85 6.56
CA VAL A 128 2.92 1.73 5.91
C VAL A 128 3.55 0.75 6.91
N ALA A 129 4.14 1.26 7.99
CA ALA A 129 4.66 0.41 9.06
C ALA A 129 3.56 -0.47 9.66
N THR A 130 2.34 0.07 9.79
CA THR A 130 1.16 -0.69 10.24
C THR A 130 0.75 -1.78 9.23
N ILE A 131 0.86 -1.53 7.91
CA ILE A 131 0.63 -2.55 6.87
C ILE A 131 1.65 -3.70 6.98
N PHE A 132 2.92 -3.38 7.28
CA PHE A 132 3.98 -4.37 7.38
C PHE A 132 4.19 -4.99 8.76
N ALA A 133 3.54 -4.45 9.79
CA ALA A 133 3.52 -5.06 11.12
C ALA A 133 2.98 -6.50 11.09
N TYR A 134 3.42 -7.30 12.05
CA TYR A 134 2.97 -8.68 12.27
C TYR A 134 1.47 -8.73 12.58
N LYS A 135 0.75 -9.66 11.94
CA LYS A 135 -0.72 -9.80 12.01
C LYS A 135 -1.18 -11.20 12.41
N GLY A 136 -0.35 -11.91 13.19
CA GLY A 136 -0.62 -13.30 13.59
C GLY A 136 0.03 -14.35 12.69
N LYS A 137 0.68 -13.96 11.59
CA LYS A 137 1.47 -14.83 10.71
C LYS A 137 2.80 -14.20 10.38
N THR A 138 3.85 -15.01 10.40
CA THR A 138 5.22 -14.58 10.09
C THR A 138 5.40 -14.41 8.59
N LYS A 139 6.18 -13.41 8.17
CA LYS A 139 6.41 -13.07 6.76
C LYS A 139 7.83 -12.64 6.42
N TYR A 140 8.68 -12.44 7.44
CA TYR A 140 10.08 -12.05 7.27
C TYR A 140 11.06 -13.21 7.49
N GLY A 141 10.54 -14.38 7.85
CA GLY A 141 11.32 -15.61 8.05
C GLY A 141 11.86 -15.76 9.46
N TYR A 142 11.26 -15.08 10.45
CA TYR A 142 11.60 -15.20 11.86
C TYR A 142 10.41 -15.75 12.65
N ASN A 143 10.61 -16.08 13.93
CA ASN A 143 9.53 -16.54 14.79
C ASN A 143 8.52 -15.41 15.08
N ALA A 144 7.34 -15.78 15.56
CA ALA A 144 6.23 -14.86 15.81
C ALA A 144 6.59 -13.73 16.78
N ASP A 145 7.33 -14.04 17.84
CA ASP A 145 7.68 -13.09 18.89
C ASP A 145 8.71 -12.09 18.39
N THR A 146 9.73 -12.53 17.64
CA THR A 146 10.68 -11.65 16.96
C THR A 146 9.98 -10.70 16.00
N GLU A 147 9.09 -11.19 15.13
CA GLU A 147 8.40 -10.31 14.17
C GLU A 147 7.43 -9.35 14.88
N ARG A 148 6.79 -9.76 15.98
CA ARG A 148 5.93 -8.90 16.80
C ARG A 148 6.73 -7.80 17.49
N VAL A 149 7.86 -8.14 18.11
CA VAL A 149 8.73 -7.16 18.78
C VAL A 149 9.35 -6.20 17.75
N ALA A 150 9.81 -6.70 16.60
CA ALA A 150 10.30 -5.87 15.50
C ALA A 150 9.23 -4.90 14.98
N SER A 151 7.98 -5.35 14.93
CA SER A 151 6.84 -4.51 14.55
C SER A 151 6.62 -3.39 15.55
N GLN A 152 6.59 -3.70 16.85
CA GLN A 152 6.42 -2.67 17.88
C GLN A 152 7.60 -1.69 17.90
N ALA A 153 8.83 -2.17 17.73
CA ALA A 153 10.02 -1.31 17.61
C ALA A 153 9.90 -0.36 16.42
N MET A 154 9.51 -0.86 15.25
CA MET A 154 9.28 -0.04 14.05
C MET A 154 8.20 1.02 14.28
N ILE A 155 7.07 0.64 14.88
CA ILE A 155 5.97 1.57 15.18
C ILE A 155 6.43 2.65 16.16
N TRP A 156 7.19 2.30 17.21
CA TRP A 156 7.79 3.26 18.13
C TRP A 156 8.77 4.21 17.45
N THR A 157 9.67 3.68 16.61
CA THR A 157 10.63 4.50 15.87
C THR A 157 9.91 5.52 14.98
N VAL A 158 8.92 5.08 14.20
CA VAL A 158 8.19 5.96 13.28
C VAL A 158 7.33 6.96 14.06
N SER A 159 6.50 6.49 14.99
CA SER A 159 5.62 7.34 15.79
C SER A 159 6.41 8.37 16.62
N GLY A 160 7.55 7.97 17.18
CA GLY A 160 8.38 8.83 18.02
C GLY A 160 9.21 9.86 17.24
N GLY A 161 9.26 9.78 15.90
CA GLY A 161 10.03 10.72 15.06
C GLY A 161 11.53 10.38 14.96
N PHE A 162 11.87 9.10 15.10
CA PHE A 162 13.24 8.58 15.03
C PHE A 162 13.56 7.87 13.71
N PHE A 163 12.54 7.61 12.88
CA PHE A 163 12.68 6.82 11.67
C PHE A 163 13.37 7.63 10.58
N ASP A 164 14.52 7.16 10.11
CA ASP A 164 15.23 7.77 8.99
C ASP A 164 14.74 7.17 7.66
N SER A 165 14.01 7.97 6.89
CA SER A 165 13.50 7.55 5.58
C SER A 165 14.43 7.83 4.41
N SER A 166 15.64 8.35 4.65
CA SER A 166 16.59 8.68 3.59
C SER A 166 17.37 7.48 3.04
N SER A 167 17.47 6.40 3.83
CA SER A 167 18.28 5.22 3.51
C SER A 167 17.69 3.94 4.11
N GLU A 168 18.03 2.78 3.54
CA GLU A 168 17.73 1.47 4.14
C GLU A 168 18.69 1.12 5.29
N ASN A 169 19.79 1.88 5.47
CA ASN A 169 20.67 1.73 6.61
C ASN A 169 19.99 2.22 7.91
N LEU A 170 20.41 1.64 9.03
CA LEU A 170 19.94 2.08 10.34
C LEU A 170 20.64 3.39 10.74
N SER A 171 19.85 4.37 11.15
CA SER A 171 20.34 5.61 11.75
C SER A 171 20.86 5.36 13.17
N SER A 172 21.49 6.37 13.78
CA SER A 172 21.91 6.31 15.18
C SER A 172 20.72 6.10 16.13
N ASP A 173 19.60 6.80 15.89
CA ASP A 173 18.40 6.69 16.72
C ASP A 173 17.78 5.29 16.62
N GLU A 174 17.72 4.72 15.41
CA GLU A 174 17.19 3.36 15.19
C GLU A 174 18.05 2.30 15.86
N ASN A 175 19.38 2.38 15.72
CA ASN A 175 20.29 1.48 16.43
C ASN A 175 20.12 1.60 17.95
N THR A 176 19.96 2.82 18.46
CA THR A 176 19.75 3.06 19.89
C THR A 176 18.46 2.42 20.37
N ILE A 177 17.35 2.57 19.63
CA ILE A 177 16.07 1.94 19.98
C ILE A 177 16.21 0.41 20.04
N LEU A 178 16.80 -0.20 19.00
CA LEU A 178 16.97 -1.65 18.93
C LEU A 178 17.90 -2.21 20.03
N ASN A 179 18.92 -1.45 20.42
CA ASN A 179 19.84 -1.84 21.50
C ASN A 179 19.22 -1.70 22.90
N ARG A 180 18.09 -0.99 23.03
CA ARG A 180 17.33 -0.89 24.28
C ARG A 180 16.21 -1.92 24.41
N ILE A 181 16.06 -2.79 23.42
CA ILE A 181 15.20 -3.97 23.48
C ILE A 181 16.08 -5.17 23.82
N TYR A 182 15.73 -5.85 24.91
CA TYR A 182 16.45 -7.02 25.38
C TYR A 182 15.71 -8.29 24.95
N ALA A 183 16.41 -9.11 24.17
CA ALA A 183 15.92 -10.37 23.67
C ALA A 183 16.40 -11.53 24.57
N PRO A 184 15.75 -12.71 24.49
CA PRO A 184 16.12 -13.89 25.29
C PRO A 184 17.55 -14.39 25.02
N SER A 185 18.07 -14.14 23.81
CA SER A 185 19.42 -14.51 23.41
C SER A 185 20.02 -13.50 22.44
N SER A 186 21.34 -13.56 22.24
CA SER A 186 22.03 -12.76 21.22
C SER A 186 21.57 -13.11 19.79
N ALA A 187 21.20 -14.36 19.54
CA ALA A 187 20.65 -14.79 18.25
C ALA A 187 19.26 -14.16 18.00
N ASP A 188 18.41 -14.10 19.03
CA ASP A 188 17.10 -13.46 18.94
C ASP A 188 17.20 -11.94 18.75
N HIS A 189 18.17 -11.30 19.42
CA HIS A 189 18.46 -9.88 19.19
C HIS A 189 18.91 -9.62 17.75
N LYS A 190 19.80 -10.48 17.21
CA LYS A 190 20.20 -10.40 15.80
C LYS A 190 18.99 -10.56 14.87
N ASN A 191 18.11 -11.51 15.15
CA ASN A 191 16.90 -11.73 14.36
C ASN A 191 15.94 -10.53 14.43
N LEU A 192 15.79 -9.88 15.59
CA LEU A 192 15.05 -8.62 15.75
C LEU A 192 15.61 -7.55 14.82
N VAL A 193 16.92 -7.31 14.86
CA VAL A 193 17.58 -6.28 14.04
C VAL A 193 17.41 -6.57 12.55
N ASP A 194 17.61 -7.83 12.13
CA ASP A 194 17.47 -8.22 10.73
C ASP A 194 16.01 -8.19 10.24
N CYS A 195 15.05 -8.49 11.12
CA CYS A 195 13.62 -8.31 10.84
C CYS A 195 13.28 -6.82 10.67
N TYR A 196 13.73 -5.97 11.59
CA TYR A 196 13.53 -4.53 11.51
C TYR A 196 14.08 -3.96 10.19
N LYS A 197 15.28 -4.36 9.77
CA LYS A 197 15.87 -3.93 8.48
C LYS A 197 15.02 -4.34 7.27
N LYS A 198 14.50 -5.57 7.26
CA LYS A 198 13.58 -6.03 6.20
C LYS A 198 12.28 -5.21 6.18
N MET A 199 11.71 -4.92 7.34
CA MET A 199 10.53 -4.05 7.48
C MET A 199 10.81 -2.64 6.99
N LYS A 200 11.95 -2.06 7.37
CA LYS A 200 12.40 -0.74 6.88
C LYS A 200 12.48 -0.70 5.36
N GLY A 201 13.12 -1.71 4.76
CA GLY A 201 13.19 -1.84 3.30
C GLY A 201 11.82 -1.93 2.62
N ASP A 202 10.85 -2.61 3.26
CA ASP A 202 9.47 -2.67 2.75
C ASP A 202 8.76 -1.32 2.85
N ILE A 203 8.92 -0.59 3.97
CA ILE A 203 8.35 0.75 4.17
C ILE A 203 8.86 1.72 3.12
N LEU A 204 10.18 1.80 2.95
CA LEU A 204 10.82 2.70 1.98
C LEU A 204 10.52 2.33 0.52
N ASN A 205 10.22 1.06 0.27
CA ASN A 205 9.87 0.59 -1.06
C ASN A 205 8.38 0.73 -1.37
N TYR A 206 7.48 0.83 -0.38
CA TYR A 206 6.04 0.66 -0.56
C TYR A 206 5.45 1.51 -1.68
N TYR A 207 5.70 2.82 -1.65
CA TYR A 207 5.16 3.76 -2.65
C TYR A 207 5.99 3.89 -3.93
N LYS A 208 7.12 3.17 -4.06
CA LYS A 208 7.87 3.14 -5.31
C LYS A 208 7.06 2.42 -6.39
N ILE A 209 6.90 3.08 -7.53
CA ILE A 209 6.24 2.55 -8.72
C ILE A 209 7.29 2.21 -9.79
N PRO A 210 6.99 1.32 -10.74
CA PRO A 210 7.93 0.99 -11.81
C PRO A 210 8.23 2.20 -12.70
N ALA A 211 9.48 2.30 -13.14
CA ALA A 211 9.87 3.21 -14.20
C ALA A 211 8.95 3.04 -15.43
N GLY A 212 8.63 4.15 -16.09
CA GLY A 212 7.68 4.12 -17.22
C GLY A 212 6.21 4.00 -16.81
N ALA A 213 5.87 4.12 -15.52
CA ALA A 213 4.50 4.30 -15.05
C ALA A 213 4.32 5.64 -14.32
N THR A 214 3.08 6.00 -14.03
CA THR A 214 2.75 7.18 -13.21
C THR A 214 1.66 6.83 -12.19
N THR A 215 1.44 7.69 -11.19
CA THR A 215 0.39 7.52 -10.17
C THR A 215 -0.97 8.07 -10.59
N ALA A 216 -1.08 8.76 -11.73
CA ALA A 216 -2.34 9.33 -12.22
C ALA A 216 -2.67 8.92 -13.68
N VAL A 217 -3.88 8.40 -13.90
CA VAL A 217 -4.37 7.97 -15.23
C VAL A 217 -4.21 9.07 -16.29
N ARG A 218 -4.44 10.34 -15.92
CA ARG A 218 -4.35 11.49 -16.85
C ARG A 218 -2.96 11.60 -17.47
N THR A 219 -1.92 11.45 -16.67
CA THR A 219 -0.51 11.63 -17.07
C THR A 219 0.16 10.32 -17.46
N ALA A 220 -0.60 9.22 -17.58
CA ALA A 220 -0.04 7.92 -17.86
C ALA A 220 0.63 7.87 -19.24
N PRO A 221 1.90 7.42 -19.31
CA PRO A 221 2.62 7.31 -20.57
C PRO A 221 1.90 6.31 -21.48
N THR A 222 1.94 6.61 -22.79
CA THR A 222 1.27 5.81 -23.81
C THR A 222 2.30 5.04 -24.62
N TYR A 223 2.14 3.73 -24.67
CA TYR A 223 3.01 2.81 -25.40
C TYR A 223 2.27 2.25 -26.61
N GLU A 224 2.79 2.51 -27.79
CA GLU A 224 2.23 2.00 -29.03
C GLU A 224 2.62 0.53 -29.24
N LEU A 225 1.64 -0.31 -29.55
CA LEU A 225 1.86 -1.69 -29.96
C LEU A 225 1.84 -1.76 -31.48
N LYS A 226 2.89 -2.34 -32.06
CA LYS A 226 3.05 -2.43 -33.52
C LYS A 226 2.58 -3.79 -33.99
N TYR A 227 1.86 -3.83 -35.12
CA TYR A 227 1.45 -5.10 -35.72
C TYR A 227 2.67 -5.86 -36.24
N ASN A 228 2.81 -7.12 -35.80
CA ASN A 228 3.81 -8.05 -36.26
C ASN A 228 3.13 -9.09 -37.17
N THR A 229 3.41 -9.01 -38.48
CA THR A 229 2.84 -9.88 -39.51
C THR A 229 3.21 -11.35 -39.32
N SER A 230 4.35 -11.65 -38.70
CA SER A 230 4.81 -13.02 -38.49
C SER A 230 4.05 -13.72 -37.36
N THR A 231 3.74 -12.99 -36.28
CA THR A 231 3.03 -13.54 -35.12
C THR A 231 1.52 -13.28 -35.17
N LYS A 232 1.05 -12.47 -36.14
CA LYS A 232 -0.33 -11.98 -36.27
C LYS A 232 -0.83 -11.35 -34.96
N LYS A 233 0.00 -10.49 -34.35
CA LYS A 233 -0.30 -9.82 -33.07
C LYS A 233 0.24 -8.40 -33.07
N TYR A 234 -0.36 -7.54 -32.25
CA TYR A 234 0.24 -6.26 -31.90
C TYR A 234 1.17 -6.44 -30.73
N GLU A 235 2.42 -6.03 -30.87
CA GLU A 235 3.48 -6.31 -29.89
C GLU A 235 4.26 -5.04 -29.53
N GLY A 236 4.74 -5.01 -28.29
CA GLY A 236 5.54 -3.90 -27.78
C GLY A 236 6.35 -4.32 -26.57
N THR A 237 7.45 -3.60 -26.33
CA THR A 237 8.27 -3.76 -25.13
C THR A 237 8.28 -2.43 -24.38
N ILE A 238 7.84 -2.47 -23.13
CA ILE A 238 7.86 -1.33 -22.22
C ILE A 238 9.06 -1.49 -21.30
N LYS A 239 9.94 -0.49 -21.29
CA LYS A 239 11.04 -0.42 -20.33
C LYS A 239 10.47 -0.09 -18.95
N ALA A 240 10.85 -0.90 -17.96
CA ALA A 240 10.52 -0.73 -16.56
C ALA A 240 11.81 -0.84 -15.72
N ASP A 241 11.66 -1.17 -14.44
CA ASP A 241 12.75 -1.53 -13.54
C ASP A 241 12.40 -2.82 -12.79
N SER A 242 13.29 -3.27 -11.89
CA SER A 242 13.09 -4.51 -11.14
C SER A 242 11.86 -4.51 -10.23
N SER A 243 11.31 -3.33 -9.88
CA SER A 243 10.10 -3.24 -9.05
C SER A 243 8.88 -3.79 -9.78
N ILE A 244 8.89 -3.95 -11.11
CA ILE A 244 7.77 -4.53 -11.87
C ILE A 244 7.40 -5.95 -11.41
N SER A 245 8.37 -6.68 -10.84
CA SER A 245 8.14 -7.99 -10.22
C SER A 245 7.11 -7.94 -9.08
N GLN A 246 6.93 -6.77 -8.46
CA GLN A 246 6.07 -6.52 -7.32
C GLN A 246 4.63 -6.13 -7.69
N PHE A 247 4.35 -5.88 -8.97
CA PHE A 247 3.06 -5.38 -9.44
C PHE A 247 2.32 -6.40 -10.27
N ASP A 248 1.00 -6.49 -10.10
CA ASP A 248 0.10 -7.23 -10.97
C ASP A 248 -0.59 -6.28 -11.96
N PHE A 249 -0.92 -6.78 -13.15
CA PHE A 249 -1.58 -6.00 -14.20
C PHE A 249 -3.09 -6.21 -14.14
N SER A 250 -3.86 -5.14 -14.34
CA SER A 250 -5.30 -5.24 -14.59
C SER A 250 -5.55 -6.04 -15.86
N LYS A 251 -6.61 -6.85 -15.86
CA LYS A 251 -7.06 -7.54 -17.07
C LYS A 251 -7.45 -6.53 -18.15
N VAL A 252 -6.92 -6.71 -19.35
CA VAL A 252 -7.35 -6.02 -20.57
C VAL A 252 -7.65 -7.08 -21.60
N ASP A 253 -8.90 -7.15 -22.06
CA ASP A 253 -9.34 -8.23 -22.95
C ASP A 253 -8.53 -8.26 -24.25
N GLY A 254 -8.04 -9.45 -24.60
CA GLY A 254 -7.19 -9.67 -25.76
C GLY A 254 -5.74 -9.18 -25.61
N VAL A 255 -5.29 -8.76 -24.41
CA VAL A 255 -3.92 -8.34 -24.13
C VAL A 255 -3.26 -9.27 -23.11
N THR A 256 -2.02 -9.66 -23.37
CA THR A 256 -1.17 -10.44 -22.46
C THR A 256 0.06 -9.66 -22.07
N PHE A 257 0.37 -9.66 -20.77
CA PHE A 257 1.57 -9.05 -20.20
C PHE A 257 2.53 -10.14 -19.71
N LYS A 258 3.81 -10.04 -20.08
CA LYS A 258 4.88 -10.89 -19.58
C LYS A 258 5.99 -10.02 -18.99
N LYS A 259 6.28 -10.21 -17.71
CA LYS A 259 7.44 -9.61 -17.03
C LYS A 259 8.71 -10.29 -17.56
N ASP A 260 9.68 -9.52 -18.01
CA ASP A 260 10.94 -9.99 -18.59
C ASP A 260 12.11 -9.15 -18.08
N GLY A 261 12.62 -9.51 -16.90
CA GLY A 261 13.58 -8.69 -16.16
C GLY A 261 13.02 -7.29 -15.87
N SER A 262 13.75 -6.26 -16.30
CA SER A 262 13.32 -4.85 -16.20
C SER A 262 12.45 -4.40 -17.39
N ASN A 263 11.79 -5.33 -18.09
CA ASN A 263 10.89 -5.02 -19.20
C ASN A 263 9.53 -5.70 -19.02
N ILE A 264 8.55 -5.15 -19.74
CA ILE A 264 7.22 -5.74 -19.90
C ILE A 264 7.03 -6.00 -21.39
N LYS A 265 6.95 -7.28 -21.76
CA LYS A 265 6.52 -7.70 -23.10
C LYS A 265 5.01 -7.70 -23.14
N VAL A 266 4.46 -6.93 -24.06
CA VAL A 266 3.02 -6.80 -24.28
C VAL A 266 2.68 -7.39 -25.62
N SER A 267 1.66 -8.24 -25.67
CA SER A 267 1.08 -8.74 -26.91
C SER A 267 -0.43 -8.61 -26.89
N ALA A 268 -1.02 -8.25 -28.01
CA ALA A 268 -2.46 -8.13 -28.18
C ALA A 268 -2.93 -8.86 -29.43
N ASN A 269 -4.13 -9.44 -29.36
CA ASN A 269 -4.73 -10.20 -30.45
C ASN A 269 -4.91 -9.35 -31.70
N GLU A 270 -4.85 -9.97 -32.88
CA GLU A 270 -5.06 -9.31 -34.18
C GLU A 270 -6.40 -8.57 -34.28
N ASN A 271 -7.47 -9.18 -33.75
CA ASN A 271 -8.83 -8.63 -33.82
C ASN A 271 -9.14 -7.63 -32.69
N ILE A 272 -8.14 -7.16 -31.95
CA ILE A 272 -8.36 -6.23 -30.85
C ILE A 272 -8.85 -4.88 -31.38
N LYS A 273 -9.85 -4.30 -30.71
CA LYS A 273 -10.36 -2.97 -31.07
C LYS A 273 -9.27 -1.91 -30.91
N ALA A 274 -9.11 -1.12 -31.96
CA ALA A 274 -8.25 0.07 -32.01
C ALA A 274 -8.51 1.04 -30.86
N GLY A 275 -7.52 1.88 -30.58
CA GLY A 275 -7.60 2.96 -29.62
C GLY A 275 -6.72 2.75 -28.39
N THR A 276 -6.94 3.60 -27.39
CA THR A 276 -6.12 3.67 -26.19
C THR A 276 -6.76 2.91 -25.03
N LYS A 277 -6.00 2.03 -24.39
CA LYS A 277 -6.44 1.23 -23.25
C LYS A 277 -5.59 1.57 -22.03
N THR A 278 -6.22 1.99 -20.94
CA THR A 278 -5.52 2.18 -19.66
C THR A 278 -5.27 0.83 -19.01
N VAL A 279 -4.06 0.65 -18.47
CA VAL A 279 -3.69 -0.52 -17.67
C VAL A 279 -3.34 -0.02 -16.27
N THR A 280 -3.95 -0.63 -15.26
CA THR A 280 -3.61 -0.40 -13.86
C THR A 280 -2.59 -1.45 -13.43
N LEU A 281 -1.47 -1.00 -12.86
CA LEU A 281 -0.49 -1.83 -12.17
C LEU A 281 -0.78 -1.71 -10.67
N THR A 282 -1.11 -2.82 -10.00
CA THR A 282 -1.38 -2.83 -8.55
C THR A 282 -0.24 -3.53 -7.82
N LYS A 283 0.34 -2.87 -6.82
CA LYS A 283 1.40 -3.45 -6.01
C LYS A 283 0.83 -4.58 -5.16
N ALA A 284 1.25 -5.81 -5.46
CA ALA A 284 0.75 -7.02 -4.81
C ALA A 284 1.79 -7.66 -3.89
N ARG A 285 3.07 -7.30 -4.06
CA ARG A 285 4.18 -7.89 -3.32
C ARG A 285 5.08 -6.81 -2.73
N ALA A 286 5.57 -7.08 -1.53
CA ALA A 286 6.57 -6.29 -0.84
C ALA A 286 7.97 -6.59 -1.39
N LYS A 287 8.98 -5.88 -0.89
CA LYS A 287 10.39 -6.15 -1.25
C LYS A 287 10.90 -7.39 -0.52
N ASN A 288 10.53 -7.55 0.75
CA ASN A 288 11.11 -8.53 1.66
C ASN A 288 10.08 -9.50 2.28
N SER A 289 8.79 -9.16 2.33
CA SER A 289 7.75 -9.96 3.01
C SER A 289 6.78 -10.73 2.10
N GLY A 290 7.04 -10.79 0.79
CA GLY A 290 6.17 -11.53 -0.14
C GLY A 290 4.85 -10.80 -0.41
N LYS A 291 3.71 -11.49 -0.34
CA LYS A 291 2.40 -10.90 -0.66
C LYS A 291 2.02 -9.84 0.37
N ILE A 292 1.58 -8.66 -0.08
CA ILE A 292 1.08 -7.62 0.80
C ILE A 292 -0.31 -8.03 1.30
N GLU A 293 -0.50 -8.01 2.61
CA GLU A 293 -1.78 -8.31 3.25
C GLU A 293 -2.79 -7.18 2.96
N GLU A 294 -3.99 -7.56 2.52
CA GLU A 294 -5.09 -6.61 2.32
C GLU A 294 -5.60 -6.15 3.69
N CYS A 295 -5.22 -4.93 4.09
CA CYS A 295 -5.73 -4.30 5.29
C CYS A 295 -5.83 -2.77 5.13
N VAL A 296 -6.65 -2.14 5.97
CA VAL A 296 -6.69 -0.68 6.13
C VAL A 296 -6.10 -0.34 7.49
N PRO A 297 -4.99 0.41 7.54
CA PRO A 297 -4.39 0.88 8.80
C PRO A 297 -5.31 1.84 9.56
N LEU A 298 -5.31 1.69 10.88
CA LEU A 298 -6.13 2.47 11.80
C LEU A 298 -5.26 3.05 12.91
N PHE A 299 -5.58 4.26 13.33
CA PHE A 299 -5.12 4.86 14.58
C PHE A 299 -6.23 4.78 15.61
N TYR A 300 -5.89 4.39 16.84
CA TYR A 300 -6.79 4.23 17.96
C TYR A 300 -6.41 5.16 19.10
N LYS A 301 -7.39 5.84 19.67
CA LYS A 301 -7.27 6.57 20.94
C LYS A 301 -8.46 6.27 21.84
N GLY A 302 -8.34 6.53 23.14
CA GLY A 302 -9.47 6.41 24.05
C GLY A 302 -10.66 7.26 23.59
N LYS A 303 -11.84 6.65 23.59
CA LYS A 303 -13.10 7.30 23.20
C LYS A 303 -13.40 8.45 24.15
N ASN A 304 -13.92 9.57 23.63
CA ASN A 304 -14.22 10.78 24.41
C ASN A 304 -13.01 11.28 25.23
N ASP A 305 -11.79 11.07 24.74
CA ASP A 305 -10.53 11.45 25.39
C ASP A 305 -10.33 10.79 26.78
N SER A 306 -10.94 9.62 27.00
CA SER A 306 -10.64 8.78 28.15
C SER A 306 -9.18 8.31 28.10
N GLY A 307 -8.41 8.52 29.16
CA GLY A 307 -6.98 8.21 29.20
C GLY A 307 -6.69 6.71 29.01
N SER A 308 -6.14 6.33 27.85
CA SER A 308 -5.53 5.02 27.58
C SER A 308 -4.56 5.18 26.43
N GLN A 309 -3.44 4.45 26.49
CA GLN A 309 -2.36 4.51 25.51
C GLN A 309 -2.86 4.37 24.06
N ALA A 310 -2.57 5.36 23.22
CA ALA A 310 -2.89 5.33 21.80
C ALA A 310 -2.11 4.23 21.06
N LYS A 311 -2.76 3.67 20.03
CA LYS A 311 -2.26 2.50 19.28
C LYS A 311 -2.51 2.66 17.78
N VAL A 312 -1.83 1.86 16.98
CA VAL A 312 -2.22 1.55 15.61
C VAL A 312 -2.66 0.09 15.50
N GLY A 313 -3.56 -0.18 14.57
CA GLY A 313 -4.02 -1.52 14.24
C GLY A 313 -4.57 -1.52 12.83
N TYR A 314 -5.46 -2.46 12.52
CA TYR A 314 -5.98 -2.59 11.16
C TYR A 314 -7.36 -3.24 11.16
N MET A 315 -8.06 -3.07 10.04
CA MET A 315 -9.24 -3.84 9.68
C MET A 315 -9.05 -4.49 8.31
N SER A 316 -9.87 -5.49 7.98
CA SER A 316 -9.91 -6.03 6.62
C SER A 316 -10.32 -4.95 5.62
N GLY A 317 -9.61 -4.87 4.51
CA GLY A 317 -9.89 -3.92 3.44
C GLY A 317 -8.71 -3.81 2.48
N LYS A 318 -8.78 -2.94 1.48
CA LYS A 318 -7.72 -2.77 0.50
C LYS A 318 -7.22 -1.33 0.52
N ASP A 319 -5.89 -1.18 0.60
CA ASP A 319 -5.20 0.10 0.45
C ASP A 319 -4.04 -0.04 -0.56
N PRO A 320 -4.34 -0.36 -1.84
CA PRO A 320 -3.32 -0.73 -2.81
C PRO A 320 -2.56 0.50 -3.34
N VAL A 321 -1.25 0.33 -3.56
CA VAL A 321 -0.48 1.26 -4.41
C VAL A 321 -0.77 0.96 -5.87
N GLN A 322 -1.29 1.95 -6.59
CA GLN A 322 -1.60 1.85 -8.00
C GLN A 322 -0.68 2.72 -8.85
N ALA A 323 -0.30 2.19 -10.00
CA ALA A 323 0.39 2.90 -11.07
C ALA A 323 -0.30 2.64 -12.41
N TYR A 324 -0.04 3.48 -13.40
CA TYR A 324 -0.78 3.49 -14.65
C TYR A 324 0.13 3.62 -15.86
N ILE A 325 -0.21 2.86 -16.90
CA ILE A 325 0.30 2.99 -18.27
C ILE A 325 -0.89 2.98 -19.24
N LYS A 326 -0.68 3.43 -20.47
CA LYS A 326 -1.65 3.32 -21.57
C LYS A 326 -1.04 2.53 -22.71
N LEU A 327 -1.84 1.70 -23.36
CA LEU A 327 -1.50 1.00 -24.59
C LEU A 327 -2.26 1.64 -25.74
N LYS A 328 -1.58 2.01 -26.81
CA LYS A 328 -2.20 2.50 -28.05
C LYS A 328 -2.08 1.42 -29.11
N ILE A 329 -3.21 1.09 -29.73
CA ILE A 329 -3.27 0.18 -30.85
C ILE A 329 -3.88 0.96 -32.00
N ASP A 330 -3.05 1.31 -32.97
CA ASP A 330 -3.50 1.88 -34.23
C ASP A 330 -3.73 0.73 -35.20
N MET A 331 -4.92 0.68 -35.80
CA MET A 331 -5.12 -0.23 -36.92
C MET A 331 -4.20 0.25 -38.05
N PRO A 332 -3.47 -0.64 -38.72
CA PRO A 332 -2.83 -0.26 -39.95
C PRO A 332 -3.91 0.33 -40.85
N THR A 333 -3.76 1.59 -41.23
CA THR A 333 -4.47 2.14 -42.37
C THR A 333 -3.99 1.33 -43.55
N GLY A 334 -4.69 0.23 -43.87
CA GLY A 334 -4.53 -0.40 -45.15
C GLY A 334 -4.78 0.69 -46.18
N ASN A 335 -3.86 0.86 -47.13
CA ASN A 335 -4.26 1.37 -48.41
C ASN A 335 -5.41 0.46 -48.84
N ALA A 336 -6.63 1.00 -48.84
CA ALA A 336 -7.72 0.33 -49.52
C ALA A 336 -7.37 0.44 -51.01
N ASP A 337 -6.57 -0.51 -51.51
CA ASP A 337 -6.52 -0.77 -52.93
C ASP A 337 -7.91 -1.32 -53.27
N LEU A 338 -8.81 -0.39 -53.62
CA LEU A 338 -10.06 -0.71 -54.28
C LEU A 338 -9.67 -1.30 -55.63
N GLU A 339 -9.63 -2.62 -55.74
CA GLU A 339 -9.80 -3.27 -57.04
C GLU A 339 -11.19 -2.88 -57.55
N LYS A 340 -11.25 -1.82 -58.36
CA LYS A 340 -12.45 -1.45 -59.09
C LYS A 340 -12.57 -2.39 -60.28
N ASN A 341 -13.30 -3.48 -60.10
CA ASN A 341 -13.86 -4.19 -61.26
C ASN A 341 -15.07 -3.36 -61.74
N PHE A 342 -14.90 -2.66 -62.85
CA PHE A 342 -16.01 -2.04 -63.55
C PHE A 342 -16.74 -3.15 -64.31
N ILE A 343 -17.93 -3.51 -63.83
CA ILE A 343 -18.87 -4.33 -64.60
C ILE A 343 -19.74 -3.35 -65.38
N ASP A 344 -19.67 -3.40 -66.72
CA ASP A 344 -20.56 -2.60 -67.55
C ASP A 344 -22.02 -3.09 -67.44
N PHE A 345 -22.96 -2.34 -68.00
CA PHE A 345 -24.39 -2.67 -67.94
C PHE A 345 -24.74 -4.01 -68.63
N PHE A 346 -23.79 -4.64 -69.34
CA PHE A 346 -23.93 -5.89 -70.08
C PHE A 346 -23.17 -7.07 -69.44
N GLY A 347 -22.49 -6.88 -68.31
CA GLY A 347 -21.87 -7.96 -67.56
C GLY A 347 -20.51 -8.42 -68.09
N ASN A 348 -19.81 -7.61 -68.88
CA ASN A 348 -18.44 -7.93 -69.30
C ASN A 348 -17.42 -7.38 -68.30
N GLU A 349 -16.49 -8.23 -67.86
CA GLU A 349 -15.30 -7.84 -67.10
C GLU A 349 -14.20 -7.38 -68.07
N GLU A 350 -13.57 -6.23 -67.83
CA GLU A 350 -12.31 -5.83 -68.48
C GLU A 350 -11.09 -6.32 -67.69
#